data_AF-A0A503APL1-F1
#
_entry.id   AF-A0A503APL1-F1
#
_cell.length_a   1.000
_cell.length_b   1.000
_cell.length_c   1.000
_cell.angle_alpha   90.00
_cell.angle_beta   90.00
_cell.angle_gamma   90.00
#
_symmetry.space_group_name_H-M   'P 1'
#
loop_
_entity.id
_entity.type
_entity.pdbx_description
1 polymer ?
#
loop_
_entity_poly.entity_id
_entity_poly.type
_entity_poly.pdbx_seq_one_letter_code
_entity_poly.pdbx_strand_id
1 'polypeptide(L)'
;MTAAATEEAGRLAQLHKQLLGDDSIQFALPTYVRPEPPEWLKPFVDGLAKLGPYMIYLFWGAVIIGVAIIAFLLFLEAKGIAWRLPWRRKREETEAKEEWRPDVGAAQVLLSEADAFAARGEYDEAVHLLLRRSVSDIATRLPDFLRPSLTARDIAAAGSIPTRPRAAFSEIARIVEAALFARRPVGAEGWQQARGAYEQFAFRDAWA
;
A
#
# COMPACT_ATOMS: atom_id res chain seq x y z
N MET A 1 -6.12 -64.91 -16.80
CA MET A 1 -6.27 -63.53 -16.30
C MET A 1 -5.20 -63.10 -15.28
N THR A 2 -4.40 -64.02 -14.74
CA THR A 2 -3.45 -63.76 -13.63
C THR A 2 -2.08 -63.22 -14.08
N ALA A 3 -1.55 -63.65 -15.22
CA ALA A 3 -0.22 -63.25 -15.68
C ALA A 3 -0.11 -61.76 -16.11
N ALA A 4 -1.16 -61.21 -16.73
CA ALA A 4 -1.19 -59.80 -17.13
C ALA A 4 -1.24 -58.86 -15.90
N ALA A 5 -2.00 -59.25 -14.88
CA ALA A 5 -2.11 -58.49 -13.63
C ALA A 5 -0.78 -58.43 -12.85
N THR A 6 0.02 -59.51 -12.88
CA THR A 6 1.35 -59.53 -12.26
C THR A 6 2.37 -58.63 -12.99
N GLU A 7 2.26 -58.53 -14.32
CA GLU A 7 3.14 -57.66 -15.11
C GLU A 7 2.81 -56.17 -14.88
N GLU A 8 1.52 -55.84 -14.81
CA GLU A 8 1.03 -54.50 -14.51
C GLU A 8 1.41 -54.04 -13.09
N ALA A 9 1.30 -54.93 -12.10
CA ALA A 9 1.77 -54.67 -10.74
C ALA A 9 3.28 -54.40 -10.68
N GLY A 10 4.09 -55.12 -11.48
CA GLY A 10 5.52 -54.86 -11.62
C GLY A 10 5.82 -53.49 -12.22
N ARG A 11 5.10 -53.09 -13.28
CA ARG A 11 5.21 -51.77 -13.89
C ARG A 11 4.81 -50.64 -12.93
N LEU A 12 3.71 -50.79 -12.20
CA LEU A 12 3.26 -49.82 -11.20
C LEU A 12 4.28 -49.65 -10.08
N ALA A 13 4.87 -50.75 -9.59
CA ALA A 13 5.92 -50.68 -8.57
C ALA A 13 7.17 -49.92 -9.07
N GLN A 14 7.51 -50.07 -10.35
CA GLN A 14 8.64 -49.37 -10.95
C GLN A 14 8.36 -47.88 -11.17
N LEU A 15 7.17 -47.52 -11.64
CA LEU A 15 6.72 -46.13 -11.78
C LEU A 15 6.63 -45.43 -10.41
N HIS A 16 6.13 -46.11 -9.38
CA HIS A 16 6.08 -45.58 -8.02
C HIS A 16 7.48 -45.31 -7.46
N LYS A 17 8.46 -46.20 -7.72
CA LYS A 17 9.87 -45.96 -7.34
C LYS A 17 10.48 -44.78 -8.09
N GLN A 18 10.17 -44.61 -9.39
CA GLN A 18 10.63 -43.46 -10.16
C GLN A 18 10.03 -42.16 -9.65
N LEU A 19 8.73 -42.16 -9.31
CA LEU A 19 8.05 -41.01 -8.74
C LEU A 19 8.65 -40.62 -7.39
N LEU A 20 8.87 -41.56 -6.48
CA LEU A 20 9.47 -41.29 -5.16
C LEU A 20 10.93 -40.82 -5.22
N GLY A 21 11.65 -41.13 -6.30
CA GLY A 21 13.03 -40.69 -6.54
C GLY A 21 13.13 -39.40 -7.36
N ASP A 22 12.01 -38.80 -7.75
CA ASP A 22 12.00 -37.55 -8.50
C ASP A 22 12.25 -36.37 -7.55
N ASP A 23 13.48 -35.83 -7.60
CA ASP A 23 13.91 -34.69 -6.78
C ASP A 23 13.17 -33.37 -7.14
N SER A 24 12.39 -33.33 -8.23
CA SER A 24 11.54 -32.18 -8.55
C SER A 24 10.28 -32.11 -7.68
N ILE A 25 9.92 -33.21 -7.01
CA ILE A 25 8.71 -33.31 -6.18
C ILE A 25 9.10 -33.64 -4.74
N GLN A 26 8.77 -32.73 -3.83
CA GLN A 26 8.99 -32.93 -2.41
C GLN A 26 7.90 -33.85 -1.81
N PHE A 27 8.22 -35.11 -1.55
CA PHE A 27 7.30 -36.07 -0.88
C PHE A 27 7.37 -36.02 0.66
N ALA A 28 8.47 -35.52 1.21
CA ALA A 28 8.69 -35.42 2.65
C ALA A 28 8.73 -33.95 3.09
N LEU A 29 7.94 -33.58 4.10
CA LEU A 29 8.12 -32.31 4.79
C LEU A 29 9.28 -32.47 5.78
N PRO A 30 10.42 -31.76 5.61
CA PRO A 30 11.48 -31.81 6.60
C PRO A 30 10.96 -31.24 7.92
N THR A 31 11.23 -31.94 9.02
CA THR A 31 10.95 -31.40 10.35
C THR A 31 11.86 -30.19 10.58
N TYR A 32 11.27 -29.08 11.02
CA TYR A 32 12.03 -27.88 11.34
C TYR A 32 13.04 -28.17 12.45
N VAL A 33 14.33 -28.03 12.15
CA VAL A 33 15.41 -28.04 13.14
C VAL A 33 15.74 -26.59 13.47
N ARG A 34 15.65 -26.21 14.75
CA ARG A 34 16.04 -24.86 15.18
C ARG A 34 17.55 -24.69 14.92
N PRO A 35 17.98 -23.76 14.06
CA PRO A 35 19.40 -23.50 13.88
C PRO A 35 19.97 -22.94 15.18
N GLU A 36 21.13 -23.44 15.59
CA GLU A 36 21.88 -22.82 16.68
C GLU A 36 22.38 -21.44 16.24
N PRO A 37 22.34 -20.43 17.12
CA PRO A 37 22.81 -19.10 16.78
C PRO A 37 24.30 -19.16 16.39
N PRO A 38 24.72 -18.45 15.33
CA PRO A 38 26.12 -18.40 14.91
C PRO A 38 27.05 -17.98 16.05
N GLU A 39 28.26 -18.55 16.12
CA GLU A 39 29.24 -18.26 17.19
C GLU A 39 29.53 -16.76 17.35
N TRP A 40 29.52 -15.98 16.26
CA TRP A 40 29.76 -14.54 16.30
C TRP A 40 28.65 -13.75 17.00
N LEU A 41 27.43 -14.30 17.08
CA LEU A 41 26.26 -13.65 17.65
C LEU A 41 26.15 -13.86 19.17
N LYS A 42 26.73 -14.95 19.68
CA LYS A 42 26.76 -15.27 21.12
C LYS A 42 27.28 -14.11 22.00
N PRO A 43 28.44 -13.48 21.72
CA PRO A 43 28.93 -12.39 22.57
C PRO A 43 28.02 -11.15 22.57
N PHE A 44 27.33 -10.89 21.46
CA PHE A 44 26.37 -9.79 21.36
C PHE A 44 25.12 -10.06 22.20
N VAL A 45 24.54 -11.26 22.09
CA VAL A 45 23.36 -11.66 22.86
C VAL A 45 23.67 -11.72 24.36
N ASP A 46 24.84 -12.25 24.73
CA ASP A 46 25.28 -12.29 26.12
C ASP A 46 25.52 -10.88 26.69
N GLY A 47 26.04 -9.95 25.88
CA GLY A 47 26.18 -8.54 26.22
C GLY A 47 24.83 -7.87 26.45
N LEU A 48 23.85 -8.12 25.56
CA LEU A 48 22.49 -7.58 25.69
C LEU A 48 21.75 -8.18 26.89
N ALA A 49 21.94 -9.46 27.18
CA ALA A 49 21.34 -10.14 28.34
C ALA A 49 21.81 -9.52 29.67
N LYS A 50 23.09 -9.11 29.76
CA LYS A 50 23.62 -8.36 30.92
C LYS A 50 22.98 -6.98 31.09
N LEU A 51 22.49 -6.39 30.00
CA LEU A 51 21.76 -5.13 30.01
C LEU A 51 20.29 -5.27 30.41
N GLY A 52 19.75 -6.50 30.38
CA GLY A 52 18.35 -6.81 30.70
C GLY A 52 17.85 -6.19 32.01
N PRO A 53 18.57 -6.32 33.15
CA PRO A 53 18.16 -5.70 34.41
C PRO A 53 18.12 -4.17 34.36
N TYR A 54 18.94 -3.55 33.50
CA TYR A 54 19.01 -2.09 33.35
C TYR A 54 17.98 -1.52 32.38
N MET A 55 17.41 -2.35 31.49
CA MET A 55 16.34 -1.94 30.57
C MET A 55 15.10 -1.43 31.30
N ILE A 56 14.82 -1.95 32.49
CA ILE A 56 13.72 -1.47 33.33
C ILE A 56 13.94 -0.01 33.73
N TYR A 57 15.16 0.35 34.16
CA TYR A 57 15.49 1.73 34.51
C TYR A 57 15.51 2.64 33.28
N LEU A 58 16.00 2.16 32.14
CA LEU A 58 15.95 2.91 30.87
C LEU A 58 14.51 3.17 30.43
N PHE A 59 13.63 2.17 30.54
CA PHE A 59 12.21 2.29 30.23
C PHE A 59 11.53 3.34 31.12
N TRP A 60 11.69 3.24 32.45
CA TRP A 60 11.14 4.24 33.36
C TRP A 60 11.77 5.62 33.17
N GLY A 61 13.05 5.70 32.84
CA GLY A 61 13.70 6.95 32.43
C GLY A 61 13.03 7.57 31.20
N ALA A 62 12.77 6.78 30.16
CA ALA A 62 12.07 7.24 28.96
C ALA A 62 10.62 7.68 29.28
N VAL A 63 9.91 6.95 30.15
CA VAL A 63 8.57 7.33 30.61
C VAL A 63 8.60 8.66 31.36
N ILE A 64 9.53 8.84 32.30
CA ILE A 64 9.68 10.09 33.05
C ILE A 64 9.99 11.26 32.10
N ILE A 65 10.89 11.06 31.14
CA ILE A 65 11.20 12.07 30.11
C ILE A 65 9.96 12.38 29.28
N GLY A 66 9.21 11.38 28.84
CA GLY A 66 7.96 11.57 28.09
C GLY A 66 6.93 12.38 28.87
N VAL A 67 6.73 12.05 30.15
CA VAL A 67 5.84 12.80 31.05
C VAL A 67 6.33 14.23 31.26
N ALA A 68 7.65 14.42 31.45
CA ALA A 68 8.24 15.74 31.60
C ALA A 68 8.06 16.59 30.33
N ILE A 69 8.20 16.01 29.13
CA ILE A 69 7.94 16.69 27.86
C ILE A 69 6.46 17.08 27.76
N ILE A 70 5.53 16.19 28.08
CA ILE A 70 4.09 16.50 28.05
C ILE A 70 3.77 17.62 29.04
N ALA A 71 4.26 17.53 30.28
CA ALA A 71 4.06 18.57 31.29
C ALA A 71 4.68 19.91 30.86
N PHE A 72 5.86 19.89 30.24
CA PHE A 72 6.51 21.08 29.70
C PHE A 72 5.72 21.70 28.55
N LEU A 73 5.18 20.90 27.63
CA LEU A 73 4.32 21.37 26.54
C LEU A 73 3.01 21.98 27.07
N LEU A 74 2.38 21.33 28.06
CA LEU A 74 1.18 21.87 28.73
C LEU A 74 1.48 23.18 29.45
N PHE A 75 2.64 23.30 30.09
CA PHE A 75 3.08 24.54 30.75
C PHE A 75 3.34 25.68 29.76
N LEU A 76 3.95 25.38 28.61
CA LEU A 76 4.17 26.35 27.54
C LEU A 76 2.84 26.83 26.92
N GLU A 77 1.91 25.90 26.67
CA GLU A 77 0.56 26.21 26.19
C GLU A 77 -0.19 27.10 27.19
N ALA A 78 -0.15 26.76 28.49
CA ALA A 78 -0.79 27.54 29.56
C ALA A 78 -0.19 28.96 29.71
N LYS A 79 1.09 29.14 29.38
CA LYS A 79 1.75 30.47 29.38
C LYS A 79 1.40 31.33 28.16
N GLY A 80 0.53 30.86 27.26
CA GLY A 80 0.15 31.60 26.05
C GLY A 80 1.33 31.85 25.11
N ILE A 81 2.43 31.10 25.27
CA ILE A 81 3.53 31.08 24.33
C ILE A 81 3.00 30.29 23.14
N ALA A 82 2.33 31.00 22.24
CA ALA A 82 1.73 30.47 21.03
C ALA A 82 2.84 29.92 20.12
N TRP A 83 3.29 28.71 20.42
CA TRP A 83 4.17 27.96 19.55
C TRP A 83 3.28 27.48 18.41
N ARG A 84 3.15 28.33 17.38
CA ARG A 84 2.54 27.96 16.11
C ARG A 84 3.41 26.88 15.47
N LEU A 85 3.18 25.63 15.88
CA LEU A 85 3.77 24.45 15.26
C LEU A 85 3.41 24.51 13.77
N PRO A 86 4.38 24.62 12.84
CA PRO A 86 4.09 24.85 11.43
C PRO A 86 3.31 23.69 10.77
N TRP A 87 3.17 22.56 11.48
CA TRP A 87 2.45 21.36 11.05
C TRP A 87 0.98 21.30 11.50
N ARG A 88 0.50 22.24 12.31
CA ARG A 88 -0.85 22.19 12.88
C ARG A 88 -1.77 23.37 12.50
N ARG A 89 -1.54 23.96 11.32
CA ARG A 89 -2.63 24.59 10.54
C ARG A 89 -3.16 23.49 9.64
N LYS A 90 -4.32 22.88 9.86
CA LYS A 90 -5.64 23.52 9.90
C LYS A 90 -6.65 22.49 10.44
N ARG A 91 -7.19 22.74 11.63
CA ARG A 91 -8.51 22.21 12.04
C ARG A 91 -9.07 23.14 13.10
N GLU A 92 -9.60 24.25 12.63
CA GLU A 92 -10.73 24.88 13.30
C GLU A 92 -11.96 24.44 12.54
N GLU A 93 -12.72 23.57 13.17
CA GLU A 93 -14.12 23.36 12.85
C GLU A 93 -14.88 24.56 13.38
N THR A 94 -15.39 25.37 12.46
CA THR A 94 -16.56 26.20 12.71
C THR A 94 -17.49 25.95 11.54
N GLU A 95 -18.73 25.61 11.87
CA GLU A 95 -19.81 25.28 10.95
C GLU A 95 -19.90 26.27 9.79
N ALA A 96 -19.47 25.82 8.62
CA ALA A 96 -20.09 26.17 7.36
C ALA A 96 -20.03 24.92 6.49
N LYS A 97 -21.18 24.53 5.92
CA LYS A 97 -21.22 23.66 4.75
C LYS A 97 -20.47 24.39 3.62
N GLU A 98 -19.15 24.33 3.63
CA GLU A 98 -18.34 24.73 2.49
C GLU A 98 -18.05 23.50 1.66
N GLU A 99 -18.75 23.47 0.53
CA GLU A 99 -18.48 22.71 -0.68
C GLU A 99 -16.96 22.50 -0.87
N TRP A 100 -16.49 21.33 -0.46
CA TRP A 100 -15.09 20.95 -0.56
C TRP A 100 -14.74 20.79 -2.05
N ARG A 101 -13.92 21.71 -2.58
CA ARG A 101 -13.36 21.66 -3.94
C ARG A 101 -11.90 21.22 -3.84
N PRO A 102 -11.41 20.32 -4.71
CA PRO A 102 -9.98 20.15 -4.91
C PRO A 102 -9.33 21.51 -5.20
N ASP A 103 -8.13 21.75 -4.67
CA ASP A 103 -7.34 22.92 -5.04
C ASP A 103 -7.11 22.87 -6.55
N VAL A 104 -7.90 23.65 -7.29
CA VAL A 104 -7.98 23.62 -8.75
C VAL A 104 -6.59 23.82 -9.36
N GLY A 105 -5.72 24.57 -8.68
CA GLY A 105 -4.31 24.75 -9.07
C GLY A 105 -3.50 23.45 -9.00
N ALA A 106 -3.61 22.68 -7.93
CA ALA A 106 -2.87 21.43 -7.78
C ALA A 106 -3.27 20.37 -8.83
N ALA A 107 -4.57 20.27 -9.14
CA ALA A 107 -5.06 19.35 -10.16
C ALA A 107 -4.65 19.79 -11.59
N GLN A 108 -4.58 21.10 -11.86
CA GLN A 108 -4.08 21.63 -13.13
C GLN A 108 -2.57 21.39 -13.32
N VAL A 109 -1.77 21.59 -12.27
CA VAL A 109 -0.33 21.31 -12.28
C VAL A 109 -0.09 19.83 -12.59
N LEU A 110 -0.79 18.92 -11.91
CA LEU A 110 -0.67 17.49 -12.19
C LEU A 110 -1.08 17.13 -13.62
N LEU A 111 -2.19 17.68 -14.12
CA LEU A 111 -2.60 17.45 -15.51
C LEU A 111 -1.53 17.92 -16.50
N SER A 112 -0.85 19.03 -16.22
CA SER A 112 0.25 19.52 -17.05
C SER A 112 1.48 18.59 -17.01
N GLU A 113 1.77 17.98 -15.86
CA GLU A 113 2.83 16.97 -15.75
C GLU A 113 2.46 15.71 -16.54
N ALA A 114 1.22 15.24 -16.43
CA ALA A 114 0.72 14.10 -17.18
C ALA A 114 0.71 14.37 -18.70
N ASP A 115 0.37 15.59 -19.11
CA ASP A 115 0.47 16.04 -20.50
C ASP A 115 1.92 16.01 -21.02
N ALA A 116 2.90 16.35 -20.17
CA ALA A 116 4.30 16.28 -20.54
C ALA A 116 4.77 14.83 -20.80
N PHE A 117 4.30 13.86 -20.01
CA PHE A 117 4.51 12.42 -20.27
C PHE A 117 3.86 12.01 -21.60
N ALA A 118 2.59 12.39 -21.82
CA ALA A 118 1.87 12.07 -23.04
C ALA A 118 2.53 12.70 -24.30
N ALA A 119 3.10 13.90 -24.19
CA ALA A 119 3.81 14.57 -25.28
C ALA A 119 5.09 13.83 -25.70
N ARG A 120 5.69 13.04 -24.80
CA ARG A 120 6.84 12.15 -25.10
C ARG A 120 6.41 10.79 -25.65
N GLY A 121 5.11 10.53 -25.76
CA GLY A 121 4.56 9.21 -26.13
C GLY A 121 4.51 8.21 -24.96
N GLU A 122 4.82 8.66 -23.75
CA GLU A 122 4.82 7.87 -22.50
C GLU A 122 3.41 7.86 -21.89
N TYR A 123 2.46 7.26 -22.62
CA TYR A 123 1.05 7.25 -22.20
C TYR A 123 0.80 6.37 -20.97
N ASP A 124 1.54 5.27 -20.83
CA ASP A 124 1.42 4.36 -19.68
C ASP A 124 1.77 5.10 -18.38
N GLU A 125 2.86 5.86 -18.39
CA GLU A 125 3.33 6.70 -17.29
C GLU A 125 2.36 7.84 -17.00
N ALA A 126 1.82 8.49 -18.04
CA ALA A 126 0.83 9.55 -17.89
C ALA A 126 -0.42 9.06 -17.16
N VAL A 127 -0.98 7.91 -17.56
CA VAL A 127 -2.16 7.35 -16.89
C VAL A 127 -1.82 6.85 -15.47
N HIS A 128 -0.64 6.24 -15.27
CA HIS A 128 -0.23 5.77 -13.95
C HIS A 128 -0.05 6.92 -12.94
N LEU A 129 0.42 8.08 -13.40
CA LEU A 129 0.49 9.31 -12.60
C LEU A 129 -0.91 9.72 -12.12
N LEU A 130 -1.90 9.73 -13.02
CA LEU A 130 -3.29 10.06 -12.67
C LEU A 130 -3.87 9.07 -11.66
N LEU A 131 -3.65 7.76 -11.84
CA LEU A 131 -4.11 6.74 -10.91
C LEU A 131 -3.53 6.96 -9.50
N ARG A 132 -2.21 7.14 -9.40
CA ARG A 132 -1.53 7.38 -8.11
C ARG A 132 -2.07 8.61 -7.42
N ARG A 133 -2.28 9.69 -8.18
CA ARG A 133 -2.85 10.90 -7.62
C ARG A 133 -4.27 10.68 -7.10
N SER A 134 -5.13 10.02 -7.89
CA SER A 134 -6.49 9.73 -7.46
C SER A 134 -6.53 8.88 -6.19
N VAL A 135 -5.64 7.89 -6.04
CA VAL A 135 -5.50 7.11 -4.80
C VAL A 135 -5.08 8.01 -3.63
N SER A 136 -4.11 8.91 -3.82
CA SER A 136 -3.69 9.85 -2.78
C SER A 136 -4.82 10.81 -2.36
N ASP A 137 -5.63 11.25 -3.33
CA ASP A 137 -6.78 12.11 -3.09
C ASP A 137 -7.88 11.36 -2.30
N ILE A 138 -8.12 10.08 -2.60
CA ILE A 138 -9.00 9.20 -1.82
C ILE A 138 -8.45 9.01 -0.40
N ALA A 139 -7.14 8.75 -0.25
CA ALA A 139 -6.48 8.56 1.04
C ALA A 139 -6.68 9.75 1.99
N THR A 140 -6.62 10.96 1.42
CA THR A 140 -6.79 12.20 2.17
C THR A 140 -8.22 12.36 2.68
N ARG A 141 -9.23 11.87 1.93
CA ARG A 141 -10.66 11.99 2.28
C ARG A 141 -11.16 10.84 3.16
N LEU A 142 -10.63 9.64 2.94
CA LEU A 142 -11.06 8.40 3.58
C LEU A 142 -9.82 7.68 4.16
N PRO A 143 -9.17 8.25 5.20
CA PRO A 143 -7.92 7.73 5.73
C PRO A 143 -8.06 6.32 6.32
N ASP A 144 -9.18 6.01 6.96
CA ASP A 144 -9.42 4.70 7.59
C ASP A 144 -9.79 3.60 6.58
N PHE A 145 -10.16 3.99 5.35
CA PHE A 145 -10.61 3.05 4.32
C PHE A 145 -9.43 2.40 3.58
N LEU A 146 -8.40 3.19 3.22
CA LEU A 146 -7.31 2.68 2.40
C LEU A 146 -6.32 1.83 3.21
N ARG A 147 -6.13 0.58 2.79
CA ARG A 147 -5.14 -0.34 3.33
C ARG A 147 -4.11 -0.68 2.25
N PRO A 148 -2.83 -0.93 2.63
CA PRO A 148 -1.78 -1.29 1.66
C PRO A 148 -2.09 -2.54 0.82
N SER A 149 -3.01 -3.40 1.27
CA SER A 149 -3.42 -4.62 0.57
C SER A 149 -4.46 -4.38 -0.53
N LEU A 150 -5.05 -3.19 -0.64
CA LEU A 150 -6.11 -2.92 -1.61
C LEU A 150 -5.53 -2.65 -3.01
N THR A 151 -6.12 -3.29 -4.01
CA THR A 151 -5.82 -3.02 -5.42
C THR A 151 -6.64 -1.84 -5.95
N ALA A 152 -6.27 -1.31 -7.13
CA ALA A 152 -7.05 -0.26 -7.79
C ALA A 152 -8.51 -0.71 -8.05
N ARG A 153 -8.71 -1.96 -8.49
CA ARG A 153 -10.04 -2.57 -8.61
C ARG A 153 -10.82 -2.65 -7.29
N ASP A 154 -10.16 -3.00 -6.18
CA ASP A 154 -10.83 -3.07 -4.87
C ASP A 154 -11.29 -1.69 -4.40
N ILE A 155 -10.45 -0.67 -4.60
CA ILE A 155 -10.77 0.73 -4.31
C ILE A 155 -11.95 1.21 -5.18
N ALA A 156 -11.95 0.85 -6.47
CA ALA A 156 -13.00 1.18 -7.43
C ALA A 156 -14.37 0.54 -7.12
N ALA A 157 -14.37 -0.60 -6.42
CA ALA A 157 -15.58 -1.30 -6.01
C ALA A 157 -16.16 -0.80 -4.68
N ALA A 158 -15.46 0.07 -3.96
CA ALA A 158 -15.81 0.41 -2.58
C ALA A 158 -17.02 1.34 -2.47
N GLY A 159 -18.02 0.93 -1.69
CA GLY A 159 -19.23 1.72 -1.42
C GLY A 159 -19.00 2.95 -0.52
N SER A 160 -17.83 3.08 0.09
CA SER A 160 -17.42 4.26 0.88
C SER A 160 -17.14 5.48 0.01
N ILE A 161 -16.89 5.29 -1.29
CA ILE A 161 -16.64 6.37 -2.25
C ILE A 161 -17.97 6.76 -2.92
N PRO A 162 -18.30 8.07 -3.00
CA PRO A 162 -19.50 8.54 -3.70
C PRO A 162 -19.56 8.04 -5.15
N THR A 163 -20.77 7.82 -5.66
CA THR A 163 -20.98 7.13 -6.95
C THR A 163 -20.26 7.79 -8.13
N ARG A 164 -20.25 9.12 -8.21
CA ARG A 164 -19.59 9.87 -9.30
C ARG A 164 -18.06 9.68 -9.32
N PRO A 165 -17.31 9.99 -8.24
CA PRO A 165 -15.86 9.84 -8.22
C PRO A 165 -15.46 8.37 -8.26
N ARG A 166 -16.28 7.48 -7.72
CA ARG A 166 -16.10 6.03 -7.88
C ARG A 166 -16.15 5.62 -9.36
N ALA A 167 -17.15 6.07 -10.12
CA ALA A 167 -17.26 5.76 -11.55
C ALA A 167 -16.06 6.32 -12.35
N ALA A 168 -15.66 7.55 -12.07
CA ALA A 168 -14.50 8.17 -12.71
C ALA A 168 -13.19 7.43 -12.38
N PHE A 169 -12.98 7.07 -11.11
CA PHE A 169 -11.81 6.31 -10.68
C PHE A 169 -11.78 4.89 -11.27
N SER A 170 -12.93 4.21 -11.34
CA SER A 170 -13.06 2.89 -11.97
C SER A 170 -12.58 2.88 -13.42
N GLU A 171 -12.85 3.97 -14.16
CA GLU A 171 -12.42 4.06 -15.56
C GLU A 171 -10.90 4.20 -15.69
N ILE A 172 -10.27 5.03 -14.85
CA ILE A 172 -8.81 5.16 -14.78
C ILE A 172 -8.18 3.82 -14.41
N ALA A 173 -8.71 3.16 -13.36
CA ALA A 173 -8.23 1.87 -12.90
C ALA A 173 -8.31 0.79 -13.99
N ARG A 174 -9.43 0.73 -14.73
CA ARG A 174 -9.62 -0.22 -15.84
C ARG A 174 -8.58 -0.03 -16.94
N ILE A 175 -8.24 1.21 -17.30
CA ILE A 175 -7.25 1.52 -18.34
C ILE A 175 -5.85 1.07 -17.88
N VAL A 176 -5.45 1.43 -16.66
CA VAL A 176 -4.15 1.02 -16.11
C VAL A 176 -4.04 -0.49 -15.96
N GLU A 177 -5.08 -1.16 -15.46
CA GLU A 177 -5.08 -2.62 -15.29
C GLU A 177 -5.00 -3.35 -16.64
N ALA A 178 -5.67 -2.84 -17.68
CA ALA A 178 -5.53 -3.40 -19.02
C ALA A 178 -4.10 -3.26 -19.55
N ALA A 179 -3.44 -2.13 -19.29
CA ALA A 179 -2.05 -1.93 -19.68
C ALA A 179 -1.09 -2.85 -18.91
N LEU A 180 -1.25 -2.90 -17.59
CA LEU A 180 -0.38 -3.65 -16.70
C LEU A 180 -0.53 -5.17 -16.86
N PHE A 181 -1.77 -5.67 -16.95
CA PHE A 181 -2.04 -7.11 -16.93
C PHE A 181 -2.30 -7.72 -18.30
N ALA A 182 -2.90 -6.97 -19.24
CA ALA A 182 -3.21 -7.51 -20.57
C ALA A 182 -2.11 -7.24 -21.62
N ARG A 183 -0.98 -6.64 -21.22
CA ARG A 183 0.11 -6.18 -22.12
C ARG A 183 -0.40 -5.37 -23.31
N ARG A 184 -1.45 -4.57 -23.09
CA ARG A 184 -2.00 -3.66 -24.09
C ARG A 184 -1.56 -2.24 -23.74
N PRO A 185 -0.49 -1.71 -24.37
CA PRO A 185 0.01 -0.39 -24.01
C PRO A 185 -1.10 0.65 -24.19
N VAL A 186 -1.12 1.64 -23.31
CA VAL A 186 -2.05 2.77 -23.42
C VAL A 186 -1.68 3.55 -24.68
N GLY A 187 -2.63 3.68 -25.60
CA GLY A 187 -2.52 4.57 -26.76
C GLY A 187 -3.04 5.97 -26.45
N ALA A 188 -2.92 6.88 -27.41
CA ALA A 188 -3.44 8.24 -27.30
C ALA A 188 -4.94 8.28 -26.92
N GLU A 189 -5.74 7.33 -27.43
CA GLU A 189 -7.16 7.21 -27.07
C GLU A 189 -7.36 6.83 -25.59
N GLY A 190 -6.59 5.86 -25.10
CA GLY A 190 -6.63 5.46 -23.68
C GLY A 190 -6.17 6.57 -22.75
N TRP A 191 -5.17 7.36 -23.16
CA TRP A 191 -4.75 8.56 -22.46
C TRP A 191 -5.86 9.61 -22.37
N GLN A 192 -6.51 9.97 -23.49
CA GLN A 192 -7.60 10.95 -23.49
C GLN A 192 -8.79 10.51 -22.63
N GLN A 193 -9.11 9.21 -22.65
CA GLN A 193 -10.14 8.64 -21.79
C GLN A 193 -9.79 8.75 -20.30
N ALA A 194 -8.56 8.41 -19.93
CA ALA A 194 -8.09 8.52 -18.55
C ALA A 194 -8.03 9.98 -18.07
N ARG A 195 -7.59 10.90 -18.93
CA ARG A 195 -7.58 12.35 -18.63
C ARG A 195 -8.99 12.86 -18.35
N GLY A 196 -9.94 12.57 -19.23
CA GLY A 196 -11.33 13.00 -19.05
C GLY A 196 -11.97 12.40 -17.81
N ALA A 197 -11.62 11.16 -17.44
CA ALA A 197 -12.04 10.55 -16.19
C ALA A 197 -11.42 11.24 -14.97
N TYR A 198 -10.14 11.60 -15.01
CA TYR A 198 -9.49 12.35 -13.93
C TYR A 198 -10.09 13.75 -13.76
N GLU A 199 -10.41 14.43 -14.86
CA GLU A 199 -11.09 15.73 -14.80
C GLU A 199 -12.48 15.64 -14.14
N GLN A 200 -13.23 14.57 -14.42
CA GLN A 200 -14.51 14.32 -13.75
C GLN A 200 -14.34 13.99 -12.26
N PHE A 201 -13.25 13.31 -11.90
CA PHE A 201 -12.89 13.01 -10.52
C PHE A 201 -12.45 14.27 -9.74
N ALA A 202 -11.76 15.21 -10.40
CA ALA A 202 -11.10 16.36 -9.78
C ALA A 202 -11.84 17.71 -9.89
N PHE A 203 -12.61 17.98 -10.95
CA PHE A 203 -13.12 19.34 -11.23
C PHE A 203 -14.64 19.48 -11.23
N ARG A 204 -15.38 18.43 -10.87
CA ARG A 204 -16.84 18.50 -10.71
C ARG A 204 -17.19 18.32 -9.23
N ASP A 205 -18.40 18.70 -8.83
CA ASP A 205 -19.02 18.43 -7.51
C ASP A 205 -19.25 16.91 -7.30
N ALA A 206 -18.25 16.11 -7.64
CA ALA A 206 -18.22 14.66 -7.61
C ALA A 206 -18.23 14.17 -6.16
N TRP A 207 -17.63 14.95 -5.26
CA TRP A 207 -17.53 14.65 -3.84
C TRP A 207 -18.56 15.40 -2.97
N ALA A 208 -19.51 16.11 -3.59
CA ALA A 208 -20.63 16.75 -2.91
C ALA A 208 -21.73 15.76 -2.52
#